data_AF-A0A6C0CDF4-F1
#
_entry.id   AF-A0A6C0CDF4-F1
#
_cell.length_a   1.000
_cell.length_b   1.000
_cell.length_c   1.000
_cell.angle_alpha   90.00
_cell.angle_beta   90.00
_cell.angle_gamma   90.00
#
_symmetry.space_group_name_H-M   'P 1'
#
loop_
_entity.id
_entity.type
_entity.pdbx_description
1 polymer ?
#
loop_
_entity_poly.entity_id
_entity_poly.type
_entity_poly.pdbx_seq_one_letter_code
_entity_poly.pdbx_strand_id
1 'polypeptide(L)'
;MEILKDIEKSILNINMYSKDTEPAKLNIIKKQVGDYNKYKSDESNVIEQKIMKYDELYKNPRERNNYEYELFLGKKEELYNIYREAGTLDALYEYLNYKYDASNVPEIYTYAHINLNERERVIKDDKKNANAANVCPEGKILNPKTKRCVKDPSYKKPKEPKEPKEPKEPKEPKEPKEPKEPKEPKEPKEPKAAPKEKECPEGKILNPKTNRCIKDPSYKKPKAP
;
A
#
# COMPACT_ATOMS: atom_id res chain seq x y z
N MET A 1 17.64 34.50 -20.48
CA MET A 1 17.29 35.63 -21.38
C MET A 1 18.48 36.16 -22.19
N GLU A 2 19.73 35.87 -21.82
CA GLU A 2 20.92 36.33 -22.57
C GLU A 2 21.03 35.69 -23.97
N ILE A 3 20.76 34.38 -24.11
CA ILE A 3 20.78 33.70 -25.43
C ILE A 3 19.80 34.34 -26.44
N LEU A 4 18.62 34.77 -26.01
CA LEU A 4 17.65 35.45 -26.88
C LEU A 4 18.14 36.84 -27.29
N LYS A 5 18.75 37.60 -26.37
CA LYS A 5 19.36 38.90 -26.67
C LYS A 5 20.54 38.75 -27.63
N ASP A 6 21.31 37.67 -27.51
CA ASP A 6 22.41 37.36 -28.41
C ASP A 6 21.92 36.99 -29.81
N ILE A 7 20.82 36.23 -29.92
CA ILE A 7 20.15 35.93 -31.20
C ILE A 7 19.63 37.23 -31.83
N GLU A 8 18.92 38.07 -31.08
CA GLU A 8 18.41 39.37 -31.55
C GLU A 8 19.54 40.26 -32.06
N LYS A 9 20.64 40.35 -31.31
CA LYS A 9 21.82 41.14 -31.71
C LYS A 9 22.50 40.58 -32.95
N SER A 10 22.58 39.25 -33.09
CA SER A 10 23.10 38.61 -34.30
C SER A 10 22.20 38.87 -35.51
N ILE A 11 20.88 38.85 -35.35
CA ILE A 11 19.91 39.14 -36.42
C ILE A 11 20.03 40.61 -36.87
N LEU A 12 20.10 41.54 -35.92
CA LEU A 12 20.22 42.98 -36.23
C LEU A 12 21.54 43.32 -36.95
N ASN A 13 22.58 42.52 -36.75
CA ASN A 13 23.86 42.66 -37.46
C ASN A 13 23.86 42.07 -38.88
N ILE A 14 22.77 41.43 -39.32
CA ILE A 14 22.59 41.01 -40.71
C ILE A 14 22.01 42.16 -41.51
N ASN A 15 22.76 42.64 -42.50
CA ASN A 15 22.23 43.58 -43.48
C ASN A 15 21.35 42.81 -44.48
N MET A 16 20.03 42.89 -44.32
CA MET A 16 19.07 42.17 -45.17
C MET A 16 19.10 42.60 -46.65
N TYR A 17 19.72 43.74 -46.98
CA TYR A 17 19.77 44.28 -48.34
C TYR A 17 21.07 43.96 -49.08
N SER A 18 22.06 43.36 -48.43
CA SER A 18 23.28 42.87 -49.10
C SER A 18 23.05 41.47 -49.67
N LYS A 19 23.17 41.32 -51.00
CA LYS A 19 23.06 40.01 -51.68
C LYS A 19 24.13 39.00 -51.23
N ASP A 20 25.22 39.48 -50.63
CA ASP A 20 26.31 38.68 -50.07
C ASP A 20 26.12 38.51 -48.55
N THR A 21 25.01 37.92 -48.14
CA THR A 21 24.85 37.51 -46.73
C THR A 21 25.89 36.44 -46.43
N GLU A 22 26.96 36.81 -45.72
CA GLU A 22 28.05 35.89 -45.40
C GLU A 22 27.50 34.60 -44.75
N PRO A 23 27.69 33.42 -45.35
CA PRO A 23 27.16 32.16 -44.83
C PRO A 23 27.64 31.88 -43.40
N ALA A 24 28.78 32.46 -42.99
CA ALA A 24 29.28 32.45 -41.64
C ALA A 24 28.32 33.09 -40.62
N LYS A 25 27.73 34.25 -40.93
CA LYS A 25 26.79 34.97 -40.04
C LYS A 25 25.49 34.20 -39.86
N LEU A 26 25.00 33.59 -40.93
CA LEU A 26 23.81 32.72 -40.88
C LEU A 26 24.05 31.45 -40.04
N ASN A 27 25.24 30.85 -40.16
CA ASN A 27 25.61 29.67 -39.38
C ASN A 27 25.71 29.97 -37.87
N ILE A 28 26.17 31.18 -37.49
CA ILE A 28 26.20 31.62 -36.10
C ILE A 28 24.79 31.69 -35.51
N ILE A 29 23.84 32.30 -36.22
CA ILE A 29 22.44 32.40 -35.77
C ILE A 29 21.81 31.01 -35.65
N LYS A 30 22.01 30.13 -36.64
CA LYS A 30 21.51 28.74 -36.59
C LYS A 30 22.03 28.00 -35.36
N LYS A 31 23.30 28.19 -35.00
CA LYS A 31 23.89 27.61 -33.80
C LYS A 31 23.24 28.16 -32.52
N GLN A 32 23.12 29.48 -32.40
CA GLN A 32 22.51 30.13 -31.22
C GLN A 32 21.04 29.71 -31.04
N VAL A 33 20.28 29.61 -32.12
CA VAL A 33 18.89 29.10 -32.09
C VAL A 33 18.86 27.64 -31.67
N GLY A 34 19.80 26.81 -32.16
CA GLY A 34 19.94 25.42 -31.73
C GLY A 34 20.25 25.29 -30.23
N ASP A 35 21.16 26.11 -29.71
CA ASP A 35 21.53 26.14 -28.30
C ASP A 35 20.34 26.59 -27.43
N TYR A 36 19.56 27.58 -27.88
CA TYR A 36 18.32 28.00 -27.20
C TYR A 36 17.28 26.88 -27.14
N ASN A 37 17.04 26.19 -28.26
CA ASN A 37 16.08 25.09 -28.32
C ASN A 37 16.50 23.94 -27.39
N LYS A 38 17.80 23.64 -27.32
CA LYS A 38 18.34 22.66 -26.37
C LYS A 38 18.12 23.09 -24.93
N TYR A 39 18.48 24.33 -24.57
CA TYR A 39 18.23 24.88 -23.24
C TYR A 39 16.75 24.78 -22.85
N LYS A 40 15.84 25.12 -23.76
CA LYS A 40 14.39 25.01 -23.52
C LYS A 40 13.92 23.58 -23.36
N SER A 41 14.45 22.66 -24.16
CA SER A 41 14.18 21.23 -23.99
C SER A 41 14.63 20.71 -22.63
N ASP A 42 15.84 21.10 -22.19
CA ASP A 42 16.39 20.70 -20.90
C ASP A 42 15.58 21.31 -19.74
N GLU A 43 15.16 22.58 -19.86
CA GLU A 43 14.29 23.26 -18.88
C GLU A 43 12.91 22.59 -18.78
N SER A 44 12.28 22.25 -19.92
CA SER A 44 11.02 21.51 -19.95
C SER A 44 11.15 20.14 -19.30
N ASN A 45 12.23 19.41 -19.57
CA ASN A 45 12.51 18.11 -18.94
C ASN A 45 12.62 18.24 -17.41
N VAL A 46 13.35 19.26 -16.93
CA VAL A 46 13.44 19.57 -15.49
C VAL A 46 12.07 19.88 -14.88
N ILE A 47 11.24 20.66 -15.58
CA ILE A 47 9.87 20.98 -15.11
C ILE A 47 9.02 19.71 -15.06
N GLU A 48 9.04 18.87 -16.09
CA GLU A 48 8.32 17.60 -16.13
C GLU A 48 8.73 16.68 -14.97
N GLN A 49 10.04 16.56 -14.69
CA GLN A 49 10.52 15.80 -13.55
C GLN A 49 10.01 16.34 -12.20
N LYS A 50 9.94 17.67 -12.05
CA LYS A 50 9.39 18.28 -10.83
C LYS A 50 7.89 18.01 -10.71
N ILE A 51 7.15 18.05 -11.82
CA ILE A 51 5.72 17.74 -11.85
C ILE A 51 5.50 16.27 -11.47
N MET A 52 6.26 15.34 -12.03
CA MET A 52 6.15 13.92 -11.68
C MET A 52 6.40 13.69 -10.19
N LYS A 53 7.46 14.29 -9.64
CA LYS A 53 7.79 14.18 -8.21
C LYS A 53 6.73 14.86 -7.32
N TYR A 54 6.15 15.98 -7.77
CA TYR A 54 5.03 16.63 -7.09
C TYR A 54 3.81 15.70 -7.02
N ASP A 55 3.47 15.11 -8.15
CA ASP A 55 2.29 14.27 -8.28
C ASP A 55 2.44 13.03 -7.41
N GLU A 56 3.60 12.37 -7.46
CA GLU A 56 3.92 11.20 -6.66
C GLU A 56 3.85 11.46 -5.15
N LEU A 57 4.46 12.56 -4.68
CA LEU A 57 4.62 12.81 -3.24
C LEU A 57 3.41 13.50 -2.59
N TYR A 58 2.64 14.29 -3.35
CA TYR A 58 1.64 15.17 -2.76
C TYR A 58 0.27 15.06 -3.40
N LYS A 59 0.16 15.06 -4.73
CA LYS A 59 -1.14 15.05 -5.41
C LYS A 59 -1.80 13.67 -5.29
N ASN A 60 -1.12 12.63 -5.74
CA ASN A 60 -1.64 11.26 -5.76
C ASN A 60 -1.97 10.74 -4.36
N PRO A 61 -1.16 10.98 -3.31
CA PRO A 61 -1.53 10.60 -1.95
C PRO A 61 -2.77 11.31 -1.42
N ARG A 62 -2.97 12.60 -1.75
CA ARG A 62 -4.21 13.31 -1.41
C ARG A 62 -5.42 12.76 -2.14
N GLU A 63 -5.29 12.52 -3.45
CA GLU A 63 -6.36 11.92 -4.24
C GLU A 63 -6.73 10.53 -3.71
N ARG A 64 -5.73 9.72 -3.33
CA ARG A 64 -5.95 8.43 -2.68
C ARG A 64 -6.67 8.57 -1.34
N ASN A 65 -6.21 9.47 -0.46
CA ASN A 65 -6.89 9.73 0.81
C ASN A 65 -8.34 10.17 0.63
N ASN A 66 -8.62 11.01 -0.36
CA ASN A 66 -9.97 11.46 -0.67
C ASN A 66 -10.82 10.26 -1.14
N TYR A 67 -10.30 9.44 -2.04
CA TYR A 67 -11.00 8.25 -2.53
C TYR A 67 -11.27 7.22 -1.42
N GLU A 68 -10.29 6.95 -0.56
CA GLU A 68 -10.44 6.05 0.58
C GLU A 68 -11.46 6.59 1.60
N TYR A 69 -11.52 7.91 1.77
CA TYR A 69 -12.52 8.55 2.62
C TYR A 69 -13.94 8.37 2.07
N GLU A 70 -14.15 8.55 0.77
CA GLU A 70 -15.45 8.29 0.13
C GLU A 70 -15.88 6.82 0.29
N LEU A 71 -14.96 5.87 0.09
CA LEU A 71 -15.24 4.45 0.35
C LEU A 71 -15.58 4.18 1.82
N PHE A 72 -14.86 4.83 2.73
CA PHE A 72 -15.13 4.75 4.16
C PHE A 72 -16.55 5.26 4.49
N LEU A 73 -16.96 6.40 3.93
CA LEU A 73 -18.30 6.95 4.15
C LEU A 73 -19.38 5.98 3.66
N GLY A 74 -19.23 5.42 2.45
CA GLY A 74 -20.18 4.45 1.91
C GLY A 74 -20.30 3.22 2.81
N LYS A 75 -19.19 2.60 3.19
CA LYS A 75 -19.21 1.44 4.09
C LYS A 75 -19.75 1.77 5.48
N LYS A 76 -19.50 2.99 5.98
CA LYS A 76 -20.02 3.44 7.26
C LYS A 76 -21.54 3.62 7.22
N GLU A 77 -22.08 4.09 6.10
CA GLU A 77 -23.52 4.17 5.85
C GLU A 77 -24.16 2.77 5.77
N GLU A 78 -23.52 1.83 5.08
CA GLU A 78 -23.98 0.42 5.05
C GLU A 78 -24.06 -0.19 6.46
N LEU A 79 -23.00 -0.03 7.25
CA LEU A 79 -22.97 -0.52 8.65
C LEU A 79 -24.06 0.14 9.50
N TYR A 80 -24.34 1.43 9.28
CA TYR A 80 -25.42 2.12 9.96
C TYR A 80 -26.79 1.54 9.59
N ASN A 81 -27.03 1.24 8.31
CA ASN A 81 -28.28 0.63 7.84
C ASN A 81 -28.45 -0.78 8.43
N ILE A 82 -27.39 -1.58 8.46
CA ILE A 82 -27.40 -2.91 9.11
C ILE A 82 -27.75 -2.78 10.59
N TYR A 83 -27.12 -1.85 11.31
CA TYR A 83 -27.44 -1.61 12.72
C TYR A 83 -28.90 -1.18 12.90
N ARG A 84 -29.41 -0.28 12.04
CA ARG A 84 -30.80 0.19 12.06
C ARG A 84 -31.82 -0.93 11.86
N GLU A 85 -31.53 -1.89 10.99
CA GLU A 85 -32.42 -3.02 10.68
C GLU A 85 -32.31 -4.14 11.72
N ALA A 86 -31.09 -4.54 12.08
CA ALA A 86 -30.86 -5.68 12.96
C ALA A 86 -31.00 -5.33 14.45
N GLY A 87 -30.65 -4.09 14.84
CA GLY A 87 -30.71 -3.61 16.22
C GLY A 87 -29.81 -4.37 17.19
N THR A 88 -28.80 -5.09 16.71
CA THR A 88 -27.92 -5.92 17.55
C THR A 88 -26.77 -5.10 18.13
N LEU A 89 -26.29 -5.51 19.31
CA LEU A 89 -25.10 -4.91 19.93
C LEU A 89 -23.84 -5.08 19.07
N ASP A 90 -23.77 -6.19 18.35
CA ASP A 90 -22.65 -6.52 17.46
C ASP A 90 -22.59 -5.53 16.27
N ALA A 91 -23.71 -5.30 15.59
CA ALA A 91 -23.79 -4.33 14.50
C ALA A 91 -23.49 -2.89 14.97
N LEU A 92 -23.91 -2.53 16.18
CA LEU A 92 -23.56 -1.24 16.79
C LEU A 92 -22.05 -1.14 17.03
N TYR A 93 -21.42 -2.21 17.52
CA TYR A 93 -19.99 -2.26 17.77
C TYR A 93 -19.19 -2.16 16.47
N GLU A 94 -19.61 -2.86 15.41
CA GLU A 94 -19.00 -2.74 14.08
C GLU A 94 -19.09 -1.31 13.53
N TYR A 95 -20.26 -0.68 13.60
CA TYR A 95 -20.46 0.71 13.15
C TYR A 95 -19.60 1.71 13.92
N LEU A 96 -19.59 1.65 15.26
CA LEU A 96 -18.87 2.62 16.10
C LEU A 96 -17.36 2.48 15.99
N ASN A 97 -16.85 1.27 15.81
CA ASN A 97 -15.41 1.01 15.72
C ASN A 97 -14.85 1.11 14.30
N TYR A 98 -15.71 1.20 13.28
CA TYR A 98 -15.27 1.50 11.93
C TYR A 98 -14.78 2.96 11.84
N LYS A 99 -13.46 3.11 11.81
CA LYS A 99 -12.73 4.38 11.78
C LYS A 99 -11.87 4.48 10.53
N TYR A 100 -11.60 5.71 10.13
CA TYR A 100 -10.70 6.03 9.04
C TYR A 100 -9.52 6.85 9.57
N ASP A 101 -8.32 6.36 9.32
CA ASP A 101 -7.08 7.02 9.67
C ASP A 101 -6.44 7.57 8.40
N ALA A 102 -6.59 8.88 8.18
CA ALA A 102 -6.02 9.54 7.01
C ALA A 102 -4.50 9.69 7.15
N SER A 103 -3.76 9.44 6.06
CA SER A 103 -2.34 9.78 6.01
C SER A 103 -2.16 11.31 6.00
N ASN A 104 -1.29 11.86 6.85
CA ASN A 104 -1.01 13.29 6.86
C ASN A 104 -0.15 13.66 5.64
N VAL A 105 -0.75 14.33 4.65
CA VAL A 105 -0.05 14.80 3.45
C VAL A 105 0.17 16.32 3.57
N PRO A 106 1.41 16.82 3.43
CA PRO A 106 1.69 18.25 3.50
C PRO A 106 0.86 19.08 2.50
N GLU A 107 0.46 20.29 2.92
CA GLU A 107 -0.31 21.26 2.11
C GLU A 107 0.56 21.96 1.05
N ILE A 108 1.20 21.18 0.20
CA ILE A 108 2.02 21.70 -0.91
C ILE A 108 1.21 21.54 -2.20
N TYR A 109 1.02 22.64 -2.93
CA TYR A 109 0.21 22.67 -4.17
C TYR A 109 1.00 23.11 -5.41
N THR A 110 2.34 23.17 -5.30
CA THR A 110 3.19 23.65 -6.40
C THR A 110 4.42 22.78 -6.57
N TYR A 111 4.80 22.52 -7.83
CA TYR A 111 6.04 21.82 -8.18
C TYR A 111 7.26 22.75 -8.17
N ALA A 112 7.07 24.08 -8.11
CA ALA A 112 8.14 25.06 -8.24
C ALA A 112 9.27 24.87 -7.20
N HIS A 113 8.89 24.52 -5.98
CA HIS A 113 9.79 24.38 -4.82
C HIS A 113 10.39 22.98 -4.69
N ILE A 114 10.10 22.07 -5.62
CA ILE A 114 10.59 20.70 -5.56
C ILE A 114 12.06 20.66 -5.99
N ASN A 115 12.86 20.01 -5.14
CA ASN A 115 14.27 19.77 -5.40
C ASN A 115 14.46 18.40 -6.09
N LEU A 116 14.97 18.43 -7.32
CA LEU A 116 15.30 17.22 -8.09
C LEU A 116 16.58 16.54 -7.59
N ASN A 117 17.47 17.29 -6.94
CA ASN A 117 18.78 16.83 -6.50
C ASN A 117 18.80 16.31 -5.06
N GLU A 118 17.65 16.29 -4.38
CA GLU A 118 17.50 15.41 -3.22
C GLU A 118 17.52 13.96 -3.74
N ARG A 119 18.74 13.44 -3.94
CA ARG A 119 19.04 12.08 -3.47
C ARG A 119 18.47 12.07 -2.07
N GLU A 120 17.51 11.19 -1.82
CA GLU A 120 17.09 10.89 -0.46
C GLU A 120 18.38 10.84 0.35
N ARG A 121 18.59 11.86 1.19
CA ARG A 121 19.31 11.58 2.41
C ARG A 121 18.35 10.58 3.02
N VAL A 122 18.65 9.30 2.81
CA VAL A 122 18.48 8.30 3.84
C VAL A 122 18.93 9.08 5.06
N ILE A 123 17.96 9.46 5.87
CA ILE A 123 18.24 9.83 7.24
C ILE A 123 18.85 8.53 7.74
N LYS A 124 20.15 8.36 7.52
CA LYS A 124 21.00 7.61 8.41
C LYS A 124 20.81 8.45 9.64
N ASP A 125 19.86 8.02 10.49
CA ASP A 125 19.67 8.54 11.82
C ASP A 125 21.06 8.91 12.30
N ASP A 126 21.30 10.20 12.48
CA ASP A 126 22.58 10.72 12.87
C ASP A 126 22.92 10.04 14.19
N LYS A 127 23.68 8.94 14.09
CA LYS A 127 24.33 8.25 15.19
C LYS A 127 25.41 9.18 15.72
N LYS A 128 24.99 10.25 16.39
CA LYS A 128 25.77 11.01 17.36
C LYS A 128 24.84 11.57 18.44
N ASN A 129 24.29 10.66 19.25
CA ASN A 129 24.56 10.74 20.67
C ASN A 129 24.46 9.34 21.30
N ALA A 130 25.60 8.68 21.44
CA ALA A 130 25.72 7.45 22.20
C ALA A 130 25.57 7.77 23.69
N ASN A 131 24.33 7.82 24.17
CA ASN A 131 24.02 7.39 25.52
C ASN A 131 23.43 5.99 25.42
N ALA A 132 24.26 5.01 25.77
CA ALA A 132 23.97 3.59 25.73
C ALA A 132 22.71 3.27 26.54
N ALA A 133 21.58 3.12 25.85
CA ALA A 133 20.46 2.34 26.34
C ALA A 133 20.92 0.87 26.36
N ASN A 134 21.04 0.30 27.56
CA ASN A 134 21.51 -1.05 27.79
C ASN A 134 20.50 -2.08 27.26
N VAL A 135 20.53 -2.35 25.96
CA VAL A 135 19.84 -3.49 25.36
C VAL A 135 20.73 -4.72 25.55
N CYS A 136 20.22 -5.69 26.31
CA CYS A 136 20.93 -6.93 26.56
C CYS A 136 20.78 -7.89 25.37
N PRO A 137 21.84 -8.65 25.03
CA PRO A 137 21.80 -9.61 23.92
C PRO A 137 20.78 -10.73 24.19
N GLU A 138 20.31 -11.36 23.12
CA GLU A 138 19.23 -12.35 23.13
C GLU A 138 19.44 -13.46 24.18
N GLY A 139 18.44 -13.70 25.03
CA GLY A 139 18.53 -14.61 26.17
C GLY A 139 19.18 -14.02 27.43
N LYS A 140 19.40 -12.70 27.49
CA LYS A 140 19.78 -11.97 28.71
C LYS A 140 18.85 -10.76 28.93
N ILE A 141 18.47 -10.53 30.17
CA ILE A 141 17.65 -9.38 30.60
C ILE A 141 18.49 -8.39 31.42
N LEU A 142 18.17 -7.11 31.34
CA LEU A 142 18.86 -6.06 32.11
C LEU A 142 18.44 -6.15 33.58
N ASN A 143 19.40 -6.37 34.48
CA ASN A 143 19.13 -6.30 35.91
C ASN A 143 18.95 -4.82 36.31
N PRO A 144 17.77 -4.40 36.83
CA PRO A 144 17.51 -2.99 37.14
C PRO A 144 18.43 -2.41 38.22
N LYS A 145 18.91 -3.25 39.16
CA LYS A 145 19.76 -2.80 40.28
C LYS A 145 21.22 -2.63 39.87
N THR A 146 21.76 -3.58 39.10
CA THR A 146 23.18 -3.58 38.72
C THR A 146 23.42 -2.99 37.34
N LYS A 147 22.36 -2.70 36.58
CA LYS A 147 22.39 -2.28 35.17
C LYS A 147 23.24 -3.20 34.28
N ARG A 148 23.42 -4.46 34.69
CA ARG A 148 24.16 -5.48 33.94
C ARG A 148 23.21 -6.53 33.38
N CYS A 149 23.55 -7.06 32.22
CA CYS A 149 22.78 -8.12 31.57
C CYS A 149 22.99 -9.46 32.28
N VAL A 150 21.91 -10.02 32.80
CA VAL A 150 21.89 -11.35 33.44
C VAL A 150 21.11 -12.34 32.56
N LYS A 151 21.44 -13.63 32.65
CA LYS A 151 20.84 -14.66 31.81
C LYS A 151 19.35 -14.81 32.12
N ASP A 152 18.52 -14.84 31.08
CA ASP A 152 17.08 -15.03 31.21
C ASP A 152 16.78 -16.52 31.47
N PRO A 153 16.22 -16.88 32.64
CA PRO A 153 15.89 -18.27 32.95
C PRO A 153 14.75 -18.84 32.07
N SER A 154 14.00 -18.00 31.34
CA SER A 154 12.87 -18.42 30.51
C SER A 154 13.20 -18.58 29.02
N TYR A 155 14.41 -18.26 28.57
CA TYR A 155 14.75 -18.26 27.14
C TYR A 155 15.00 -19.68 26.61
N LYS A 156 14.15 -20.14 25.67
CA LYS A 156 14.37 -21.33 24.83
C LYS A 156 14.64 -20.89 23.39
N LYS A 157 15.84 -21.20 22.87
CA LYS A 157 16.28 -20.83 21.52
C LYS A 157 15.37 -21.48 20.45
N PRO A 158 14.70 -20.72 19.56
CA PRO A 158 13.94 -21.29 18.46
C PRO A 158 14.87 -21.92 17.40
N LYS A 159 14.46 -23.05 16.80
CA LYS A 159 15.10 -23.62 15.60
C LYS A 159 14.53 -22.94 14.36
N GLU A 160 15.42 -22.45 13.48
CA GLU A 160 15.06 -21.78 12.22
C GLU A 160 14.25 -22.69 11.27
N PRO A 161 13.12 -22.23 10.71
CA PRO A 161 12.43 -22.88 9.60
C PRO A 161 13.19 -22.67 8.28
N LYS A 162 13.27 -23.71 7.44
CA LYS A 162 13.82 -23.60 6.07
C LYS A 162 12.87 -22.80 5.17
N GLU A 163 13.45 -21.93 4.34
CA GLU A 163 12.76 -21.09 3.36
C GLU A 163 11.89 -21.89 2.36
N PRO A 164 10.67 -21.43 2.03
CA PRO A 164 9.88 -22.00 0.94
C PRO A 164 10.40 -21.53 -0.43
N LYS A 165 10.45 -22.44 -1.40
CA LYS A 165 10.75 -22.11 -2.81
C LYS A 165 9.62 -21.28 -3.44
N GLU A 166 10.01 -20.29 -4.24
CA GLU A 166 9.12 -19.38 -4.98
C GLU A 166 8.11 -20.11 -5.89
N PRO A 167 6.85 -19.65 -5.99
CA PRO A 167 5.88 -20.15 -6.95
C PRO A 167 6.20 -19.67 -8.37
N LYS A 168 6.05 -20.56 -9.36
CA LYS A 168 6.10 -20.20 -10.79
C LYS A 168 4.90 -19.33 -11.18
N GLU A 169 5.16 -18.33 -12.03
CA GLU A 169 4.18 -17.40 -12.58
C GLU A 169 2.97 -18.11 -13.25
N PRO A 170 1.74 -17.60 -13.06
CA PRO A 170 0.57 -18.10 -13.76
C PRO A 170 0.57 -17.63 -15.22
N LYS A 171 0.28 -18.55 -16.14
CA LYS A 171 0.01 -18.23 -17.56
C LYS A 171 -1.25 -17.38 -17.69
N GLU A 172 -1.18 -16.40 -18.59
CA GLU A 172 -2.28 -15.50 -18.95
C GLU A 172 -3.59 -16.25 -19.29
N PRO A 173 -4.74 -15.76 -18.83
CA PRO A 173 -6.03 -16.32 -19.18
C PRO A 173 -6.40 -15.98 -20.64
N LYS A 174 -6.76 -17.01 -21.41
CA LYS A 174 -7.36 -16.85 -22.73
C LYS A 174 -8.71 -16.15 -22.63
N GLU A 175 -8.97 -15.25 -23.57
CA GLU A 175 -10.21 -14.49 -23.71
C GLU A 175 -11.48 -15.37 -23.63
N PRO A 176 -12.54 -14.90 -22.95
CA PRO A 176 -13.80 -15.61 -22.86
C PRO A 176 -14.54 -15.59 -24.20
N LYS A 177 -14.89 -16.78 -24.71
CA LYS A 177 -15.85 -16.92 -25.81
C LYS A 177 -17.24 -16.47 -25.35
N GLU A 178 -17.94 -15.79 -26.26
CA GLU A 178 -19.30 -15.28 -26.08
C GLU A 178 -20.28 -16.33 -25.50
N PRO A 179 -21.22 -15.91 -24.64
CA PRO A 179 -22.18 -16.81 -24.03
C PRO A 179 -23.22 -17.28 -25.04
N LYS A 180 -23.35 -18.60 -25.20
CA LYS A 180 -24.51 -19.21 -25.85
C LYS A 180 -25.74 -19.05 -24.96
N GLU A 181 -26.87 -18.75 -25.59
CA GLU A 181 -28.18 -18.56 -24.98
C GLU A 181 -28.57 -19.70 -24.02
N PRO A 182 -29.25 -19.37 -22.90
CA PRO A 182 -29.65 -20.36 -21.90
C PRO A 182 -30.78 -21.25 -22.43
N LYS A 183 -30.56 -22.56 -22.39
CA LYS A 183 -31.63 -23.55 -22.49
C LYS A 183 -32.47 -23.55 -21.20
N GLU A 184 -33.78 -23.68 -21.37
CA GLU A 184 -34.80 -23.68 -20.32
C GLU A 184 -34.49 -24.64 -19.14
N PRO A 185 -34.89 -24.27 -17.92
CA PRO A 185 -34.62 -25.05 -16.72
C PRO A 185 -35.44 -26.34 -16.70
N LYS A 186 -34.76 -27.49 -16.55
CA LYS A 186 -35.38 -28.75 -16.13
C LYS A 186 -35.74 -28.69 -14.65
N GLU A 187 -36.91 -29.22 -14.34
CA GLU A 187 -37.54 -29.26 -13.02
C GLU A 187 -36.63 -29.77 -11.88
N PRO A 188 -36.83 -29.31 -10.63
CA PRO A 188 -36.04 -29.74 -9.49
C PRO A 188 -36.34 -31.21 -9.12
N LYS A 189 -35.28 -32.03 -9.03
CA LYS A 189 -35.34 -33.29 -8.28
C LYS A 189 -35.32 -33.01 -6.78
N GLU A 190 -36.18 -33.73 -6.07
CA GLU A 190 -36.40 -33.70 -4.62
C GLU A 190 -35.12 -33.74 -3.77
N PRO A 191 -35.14 -33.10 -2.58
CA PRO A 191 -33.99 -33.09 -1.67
C PRO A 191 -33.74 -34.47 -1.05
N LYS A 192 -32.54 -35.00 -1.28
CA LYS A 192 -32.01 -36.16 -0.55
C LYS A 192 -31.74 -35.80 0.91
N ALA A 193 -32.49 -36.46 1.79
CA ALA A 193 -32.13 -36.99 3.10
C ALA A 193 -31.30 -36.12 4.07
N ALA A 194 -31.93 -35.84 5.21
CA ALA A 194 -31.35 -35.29 6.43
C ALA A 194 -30.03 -36.01 6.86
N PRO A 195 -29.06 -35.27 7.43
CA PRO A 195 -27.85 -35.88 7.96
C PRO A 195 -28.17 -36.69 9.23
N LYS A 196 -27.72 -37.95 9.23
CA LYS A 196 -27.77 -38.89 10.36
C LYS A 196 -27.34 -38.23 11.67
N GLU A 197 -28.15 -38.43 12.72
CA GLU A 197 -27.82 -38.05 14.09
C GLU A 197 -26.48 -38.69 14.51
N LYS A 198 -25.56 -37.88 15.02
CA LYS A 198 -24.31 -38.37 15.61
C LYS A 198 -24.60 -38.87 17.02
N GLU A 199 -24.63 -40.18 17.20
CA GLU A 199 -24.66 -40.78 18.53
C GLU A 199 -23.30 -40.60 19.22
N CYS A 200 -23.33 -40.13 20.46
CA CYS A 200 -22.14 -39.96 21.29
C CYS A 200 -21.93 -41.19 22.18
N PRO A 201 -20.66 -41.57 22.45
CA PRO A 201 -20.35 -42.73 23.29
C PRO A 201 -20.81 -42.52 24.74
N GLU A 202 -21.02 -43.62 25.46
CA GLU A 202 -21.62 -43.64 26.80
C GLU A 202 -20.95 -42.65 27.77
N GLY A 203 -21.77 -41.84 28.45
CA GLY A 203 -21.31 -40.75 29.32
C GLY A 203 -20.89 -39.47 28.59
N LYS A 204 -21.18 -39.33 27.30
CA LYS A 204 -21.05 -38.08 26.54
C LYS A 204 -22.35 -37.72 25.82
N ILE A 205 -22.67 -36.42 25.77
CA ILE A 205 -23.84 -35.86 25.07
C ILE A 205 -23.38 -34.94 23.93
N LEU A 206 -24.15 -34.86 22.83
CA LEU A 206 -23.85 -34.00 21.69
C LEU A 206 -24.09 -32.54 22.07
N ASN A 207 -23.09 -31.67 21.94
CA ASN A 207 -23.28 -30.23 22.11
C ASN A 207 -23.89 -29.62 20.84
N PRO A 208 -25.12 -29.07 20.88
CA PRO A 208 -25.80 -28.52 19.70
C PRO A 208 -25.03 -27.36 19.03
N LYS A 209 -24.26 -26.57 19.81
CA LYS A 209 -23.52 -25.41 19.28
C LYS A 209 -22.26 -25.78 18.52
N THR A 210 -21.62 -26.89 18.89
CA THR A 210 -20.31 -27.28 18.34
C THR A 210 -20.35 -28.60 17.57
N ASN A 211 -21.48 -29.31 17.58
CA ASN A 211 -21.67 -30.65 17.00
C ASN A 211 -20.56 -31.65 17.42
N ARG A 212 -20.05 -31.50 18.64
CA ARG A 212 -19.03 -32.35 19.27
C ARG A 212 -19.58 -32.99 20.54
N CYS A 213 -19.20 -34.23 20.81
CA CYS A 213 -19.57 -34.95 22.03
C CYS A 213 -18.79 -34.41 23.25
N ILE A 214 -19.51 -33.87 24.22
CA ILE A 214 -18.96 -33.37 25.50
C ILE A 214 -19.35 -34.31 26.64
N LYS A 215 -18.58 -34.31 27.74
CA LYS A 215 -18.82 -35.19 28.88
C LYS A 215 -20.14 -34.82 29.58
N ASP A 216 -20.98 -35.82 29.84
CA ASP A 216 -22.23 -35.64 30.57
C ASP A 216 -21.90 -35.41 32.07
N PRO A 217 -22.26 -34.25 32.66
CA PRO A 217 -22.06 -33.98 34.08
C PRO A 217 -22.80 -34.95 35.01
N SER A 218 -23.85 -35.59 34.49
CA SER A 218 -24.80 -36.42 35.23
C SER A 218 -24.38 -37.89 35.28
N TYR A 219 -23.44 -38.29 34.41
CA TYR A 219 -23.03 -39.69 34.28
C TYR A 219 -22.10 -40.12 35.40
N LYS A 220 -22.59 -41.02 36.27
CA LYS A 220 -21.79 -41.73 37.27
C LYS A 220 -21.50 -43.13 36.75
N LYS A 221 -20.22 -43.41 36.47
CA LYS A 221 -19.79 -44.73 36.00
C LYS A 221 -20.17 -45.80 37.03
N PRO A 222 -20.89 -46.87 36.66
CA PRO A 222 -21.18 -47.94 37.59
C PRO A 222 -19.87 -48.59 38.05
N LYS A 223 -19.74 -48.83 39.36
CA LYS A 223 -18.65 -49.64 39.91
C LYS A 223 -18.87 -51.08 39.46
N ALA A 224 -17.88 -51.66 38.79
CA ALA A 224 -17.89 -53.08 38.46
C ALA A 224 -17.98 -53.93 39.74
N PRO A 225 -18.66 -55.09 39.70
CA PRO A 225 -18.74 -56.02 40.82
C PRO A 225 -17.37 -56.60 41.20
#